data_AF-A0A0A8Y9Z1-F1
#
_entry.id   AF-A0A0A8Y9Z1-F1
#
_cell.length_a   1.000
_cell.length_b   1.000
_cell.length_c   1.000
_cell.angle_alpha   90.00
_cell.angle_beta   90.00
_cell.angle_gamma   90.00
#
_symmetry.space_group_name_H-M   'P 1'
#
loop_
_entity.id
_entity.type
_entity.pdbx_description
1 polymer ?
#
loop_
_entity_poly.entity_id
_entity_poly.type
_entity_poly.pdbx_seq_one_letter_code
_entity_poly.pdbx_strand_id
1 'polypeptide(L)' 'MCNLGTEETNFHLFFGCPFSMRCWEYIGIGISWNPELQFFDMLIQGRTDFQQNFFMEIFIVAAW' A
#
# COMPACT_ATOMS: atom_id res chain seq x y z
N MET A 1 -0.48 7.51 9.94
CA MET A 1 -1.10 8.80 10.33
C MET A 1 -0.77 9.84 9.28
N CYS A 2 -1.79 10.34 8.57
CA CYS A 2 -1.60 11.33 7.52
C CYS A 2 -1.88 12.74 8.06
N ASN A 3 -0.92 13.66 7.98
CA ASN A 3 -1.12 15.06 8.42
C ASN A 3 -1.68 15.97 7.32
N LEU A 4 -2.23 15.39 6.24
CA LEU A 4 -2.71 16.12 5.06
C LEU A 4 -4.11 16.72 5.23
N GLY A 5 -4.79 16.51 6.37
CA GLY A 5 -6.13 17.05 6.64
C GLY A 5 -7.19 16.59 5.63
N THR A 6 -6.92 15.49 4.92
CA THR A 6 -7.80 14.89 3.91
C THR A 6 -8.57 13.73 4.54
N GLU A 7 -9.72 13.37 3.97
CA GLU A 7 -10.52 12.26 4.47
C GLU A 7 -9.71 10.95 4.45
N GLU A 8 -9.37 10.44 5.64
CA GLU A 8 -8.59 9.22 5.85
C GLU A 8 -9.45 7.99 5.56
N THR A 9 -9.78 7.77 4.29
CA THR A 9 -10.36 6.51 3.84
C THR A 9 -9.30 5.41 3.88
N ASN A 10 -9.72 4.14 4.01
CA ASN A 10 -8.81 2.99 3.96
C ASN A 10 -7.90 3.06 2.72
N PHE A 11 -8.45 3.45 1.57
CA PHE A 11 -7.68 3.62 0.34
C PHE A 11 -6.60 4.71 0.46
N HIS A 12 -6.94 5.86 1.03
CA HIS A 12 -5.96 6.92 1.29
C HIS A 12 -4.89 6.47 2.29
N LEU A 13 -5.28 5.82 3.39
CA LEU A 13 -4.35 5.36 4.42
C LEU A 13 -3.36 4.32 3.90
N PHE A 14 -3.76 3.42 3.00
CA PHE A 14 -2.85 2.41 2.45
C PHE A 14 -2.09 2.88 1.22
N PHE A 15 -2.73 3.56 0.27
CA PHE A 15 -2.14 3.84 -1.04
C PHE A 15 -1.88 5.32 -1.30
N GLY A 16 -2.66 6.21 -0.67
CA GLY A 16 -2.58 7.66 -0.93
C GLY A 16 -1.72 8.44 0.06
N CYS A 17 -1.42 7.87 1.23
CA CYS A 17 -0.74 8.59 2.29
C CYS A 17 0.78 8.51 2.12
N PRO A 18 1.52 9.64 2.19
CA PRO A 18 2.98 9.63 2.12
C PRO A 18 3.64 8.76 3.23
N PHE A 19 2.95 8.56 4.35
CA PHE A 19 3.42 7.64 5.38
C PHE A 19 3.40 6.18 4.90
N SER A 20 2.28 5.72 4.34
CA SER A 20 2.17 4.33 3.87
C SER A 20 3.06 4.07 2.67
N MET A 21 3.18 5.02 1.73
CA MET A 21 4.14 4.93 0.62
C MET A 21 5.55 4.66 1.13
N ARG A 22 6.00 5.37 2.17
CA ARG A 22 7.31 5.13 2.78
C ARG A 22 7.43 3.78 3.46
N CYS A 23 6.36 3.30 4.12
CA CYS A 23 6.34 1.95 4.68
C CYS A 23 6.50 0.89 3.58
N TRP A 24 5.79 1.04 2.45
CA TRP A 24 5.89 0.13 1.32
C TRP A 24 7.29 0.14 0.70
N GLU A 25 7.88 1.33 0.51
CA GLU A 25 9.28 1.46 0.06
C GLU A 25 10.26 0.77 1.02
N TYR A 26 10.07 0.93 2.34
CA TYR A 26 10.94 0.31 3.35
C TYR A 26 10.87 -1.22 3.35
N ILE A 27 9.69 -1.79 3.11
CA ILE A 27 9.47 -3.24 3.01
C ILE A 27 10.09 -3.79 1.70
N GLY A 28 10.48 -2.92 0.77
CA GLY A 28 10.98 -3.33 -0.55
C GLY A 28 9.86 -3.67 -1.53
N ILE A 29 8.62 -3.32 -1.19
CA ILE A 29 7.48 -3.33 -2.09
C ILE A 29 7.59 -2.04 -2.93
N GLY A 30 8.48 -2.07 -3.93
CA GLY A 30 8.77 -0.95 -4.84
C GLY A 30 7.64 -0.67 -5.85
N ILE A 31 6.39 -0.61 -5.39
CA ILE A 31 5.23 -0.43 -6.27
C ILE A 31 5.02 1.06 -6.52
N SER A 32 4.88 1.40 -7.80
CA SER A 32 4.21 2.64 -8.21
C SER A 32 2.71 2.43 -8.04
N TRP A 33 2.21 2.55 -6.81
CA TRP A 33 0.79 2.34 -6.50
C TRP A 33 -0.03 3.28 -7.40
N ASN A 34 -0.80 2.72 -8.34
CA ASN A 34 -1.60 3.52 -9.24
C ASN A 34 -2.93 3.88 -8.55
N PRO A 35 -3.14 5.13 -8.12
CA PRO A 35 -4.36 5.53 -7.41
C PRO A 35 -5.61 5.48 -8.30
N GLU A 36 -5.46 5.29 -9.62
CA GLU A 36 -6.58 5.09 -10.55
C GLU A 36 -7.15 3.67 -10.53
N LEU A 37 -6.45 2.71 -9.92
CA LEU A 37 -6.88 1.33 -9.81
C LEU A 37 -7.78 1.12 -8.58
N GLN A 38 -8.69 0.13 -8.68
CA GLN A 38 -9.50 -0.29 -7.55
C GLN A 38 -8.61 -0.95 -6.48
N PHE A 39 -9.05 -0.90 -5.21
CA PHE A 39 -8.33 -1.45 -4.06
C PHE A 39 -7.78 -2.88 -4.30
N PHE A 40 -8.61 -3.77 -4.85
CA PHE A 40 -8.22 -5.16 -5.11
C PHE A 40 -7.21 -5.30 -6.25
N ASP A 41 -7.33 -4.50 -7.31
CA ASP A 41 -6.40 -4.52 -8.44
C ASP A 41 -5.01 -4.07 -8.01
N MET A 42 -4.94 -3.05 -7.14
CA MET A 42 -3.69 -2.64 -6.53
C MET A 42 -3.07 -3.78 -5.71
N LEU A 43 -3.88 -4.48 -4.93
CA LEU A 43 -3.43 -5.60 -4.10
C LEU A 43 -2.89 -6.76 -4.95
N ILE A 44 -3.54 -7.06 -6.08
CA ILE A 44 -3.10 -8.07 -7.05
C ILE A 44 -1.81 -7.64 -7.73
N GLN A 45 -1.71 -6.37 -8.13
CA GLN A 45 -0.49 -5.80 -8.72
C GLN A 45 0.67 -5.94 -7.73
N GLY A 46 0.47 -5.54 -6.47
CA GLY A 46 1.52 -5.61 -5.47
C GLY A 46 1.98 -7.02 -5.13
N ARG A 47 1.04 -7.98 -5.11
CA ARG A 47 1.39 -9.40 -4.99
C ARG A 47 2.23 -9.87 -6.19
N THR A 48 1.89 -9.42 -7.39
CA THR A 48 2.56 -9.81 -8.63
C THR A 48 3.96 -9.21 -8.74
N ASP A 49 4.15 -7.98 -8.28
CA ASP A 49 5.45 -7.28 -8.30
C ASP A 49 6.38 -7.76 -7.17
N PHE A 50 5.84 -8.03 -5.98
CA PHE A 50 6.64 -8.48 -4.84
C PHE A 50 7.24 -9.88 -5.07
N GLN A 51 6.57 -10.75 -5.85
CA GLN A 51 7.00 -12.11 -6.24
C GLN A 51 7.48 -13.04 -5.11
N GLN A 52 7.30 -12.66 -3.86
CA GLN A 52 7.65 -13.46 -2.69
C GLN A 52 6.40 -14.05 -2.05
N ASN A 53 6.59 -15.18 -1.37
CA ASN A 53 5.57 -15.71 -0.48
C ASN A 53 5.33 -14.73 0.69
N PHE A 54 4.17 -14.83 1.34
CA PHE A 54 3.79 -14.01 2.50
C PHE A 54 3.40 -12.54 2.23
N PHE A 55 3.10 -12.18 0.97
CA PHE A 55 2.63 -10.82 0.64
C PHE A 55 1.45 -10.36 1.49
N MET A 56 0.42 -11.20 1.68
CA MET A 56 -0.76 -10.82 2.47
C MET A 56 -0.43 -10.60 3.95
N GLU A 57 0.44 -11.42 4.52
CA GLU A 57 0.86 -11.26 5.92
C GLU A 57 1.69 -10.00 6.12
N ILE A 58 2.63 -9.74 5.20
CA ILE A 58 3.42 -8.50 5.20
C ILE A 58 2.51 -7.29 4.99
N PHE A 59 1.56 -7.37 4.06
CA PHE A 59 0.59 -6.32 3.81
C PHE A 59 -0.26 -6.04 5.05
N ILE A 60 -0.77 -7.07 5.72
CA ILE A 60 -1.55 -6.92 6.96
C ILE A 60 -0.69 -6.33 8.08
N VAL A 61 0.55 -6.78 8.27
CA VAL A 61 1.45 -6.24 9.31
C VAL A 61 1.89 -4.80 8.99
N ALA A 62 2.05 -4.46 7.72
CA ALA A 62 2.41 -3.11 7.29
C ALA A 62 1.24 -2.13 7.35
N ALA A 63 0.03 -2.67 7.20
CA ALA A 63 -1.20 -1.93 7.34
C ALA A 63 -1.46 -1.50 8.80
N TRP A 64 -0.93 -2.23 9.81
CA TRP A 64 -1.19 -1.99 11.24
C TRP A 64 -0.14 -2.57 12.18
#